data_AF-A0A7V9RT82-F1
#
_entry.id   AF-A0A7V9RT82-F1
#
_cell.length_a   1.000
_cell.length_b   1.000
_cell.length_c   1.000
_cell.angle_alpha   90.00
_cell.angle_beta   90.00
_cell.angle_gamma   90.00
#
_symmetry.space_group_name_H-M   'P 1'
#
loop_
_entity.id
_entity.type
_entity.pdbx_description
1 polymer ?
#
loop_
_entity_poly.entity_id
_entity_poly.type
_entity_poly.pdbx_seq_one_letter_code
_entity_poly.pdbx_strand_id
1 'polypeptide(L)'
;MPKNINLSSRNSFGSMMHIGKIIKEQVHKKKWSVSEFAQKINTNRNNVYNIFTRQSIDTQLLFTISTVLEHDFFQYYKPIINKSLAVDLSQANTSSAILQK
;
A
#
# COMPACT_ATOMS: atom_id res chain seq x y z
N MET A 1 -27.55 -11.36 12.31
CA MET A 1 -27.41 -11.62 10.86
C MET A 1 -26.31 -10.73 10.30
N PRO A 2 -25.18 -11.24 9.80
CA PRO A 2 -24.26 -10.39 9.05
C PRO A 2 -24.82 -10.16 7.64
N LYS A 3 -24.94 -8.88 7.26
CA LYS A 3 -25.31 -8.47 5.90
C LYS A 3 -24.15 -8.77 4.95
N ASN A 4 -24.49 -9.42 3.84
CA ASN A 4 -23.65 -9.60 2.67
C ASN A 4 -23.06 -8.26 2.21
N ILE A 5 -21.73 -8.16 2.16
CA ILE A 5 -21.05 -7.14 1.36
C ILE A 5 -20.42 -7.89 0.19
N ASN A 6 -21.14 -7.86 -0.93
CA ASN A 6 -20.62 -8.28 -2.21
C ASN A 6 -19.74 -7.12 -2.71
N LEU A 7 -18.43 -7.19 -2.43
CA LEU A 7 -17.43 -6.23 -2.92
C LEU A 7 -16.66 -6.84 -4.10
N SER A 8 -17.38 -7.40 -5.06
CA SER A 8 -16.80 -7.71 -6.37
C SER A 8 -17.14 -6.59 -7.35
N SER A 9 -16.06 -6.00 -7.89
CA SER A 9 -15.98 -5.39 -9.21
C SER A 9 -16.14 -3.87 -9.27
N ARG A 10 -15.01 -3.16 -9.21
CA ARG A 10 -14.32 -2.66 -10.42
C ARG A 10 -13.20 -1.69 -9.98
N ASN A 11 -11.96 -2.08 -10.27
CA ASN A 11 -10.79 -1.21 -10.47
C ASN A 11 -10.99 0.29 -10.15
N SER A 12 -10.67 0.69 -8.92
CA SER A 12 -10.31 2.08 -8.63
C SER A 12 -8.79 2.17 -8.53
N PHE A 13 -8.11 2.01 -9.67
CA PHE A 13 -6.66 2.22 -9.81
C PHE A 13 -6.26 3.72 -9.69
N GLY A 14 -7.03 4.54 -8.95
CA GLY A 14 -6.89 6.00 -8.96
C GLY A 14 -7.28 6.75 -7.68
N SER A 15 -7.72 6.11 -6.59
CA SER A 15 -7.85 6.79 -5.30
C SER A 15 -6.62 6.52 -4.44
N MET A 16 -5.63 7.43 -4.58
CA MET A 16 -4.38 7.54 -3.81
C MET A 16 -4.15 6.42 -2.79
N MET A 17 -3.25 5.48 -3.12
CA MET A 17 -2.81 4.40 -2.25
C MET A 17 -2.63 4.90 -0.81
N HIS A 18 -3.55 4.53 0.07
CA HIS A 18 -3.56 4.97 1.46
C HIS A 18 -3.17 3.79 2.35
N ILE A 19 -1.88 3.69 2.68
CA ILE A 19 -1.31 2.49 3.31
C ILE A 19 -2.02 2.12 4.62
N GLY A 20 -2.43 3.11 5.41
CA GLY A 20 -3.17 2.89 6.65
C GLY A 20 -4.49 2.13 6.48
N LYS A 21 -5.22 2.35 5.37
CA LYS A 21 -6.48 1.65 5.08
C LYS A 21 -6.21 0.19 4.69
N ILE A 22 -5.18 -0.05 3.89
CA ILE A 22 -4.76 -1.39 3.48
C ILE A 22 -4.31 -2.20 4.71
N ILE A 23 -3.55 -1.58 5.61
CA ILE A 23 -3.14 -2.22 6.88
C ILE A 23 -4.39 -2.58 7.71
N LYS A 24 -5.35 -1.65 7.84
CA LYS A 24 -6.61 -1.90 8.58
C LYS A 24 -7.37 -3.11 8.01
N GLU A 25 -7.44 -3.23 6.70
CA GLU A 25 -8.08 -4.38 6.04
C GLU A 25 -7.35 -5.69 6.34
N GLN A 26 -6.02 -5.69 6.35
CA GLN A 26 -5.23 -6.89 6.67
C GLN A 26 -5.37 -7.30 8.15
N VAL A 27 -5.38 -6.33 9.07
CA VAL A 27 -5.69 -6.59 10.49
C VAL A 27 -7.07 -7.24 10.64
N HIS A 28 -8.07 -6.71 9.93
CA HIS A 28 -9.43 -7.27 9.94
C HIS A 28 -9.48 -8.70 9.35
N LYS A 29 -8.72 -8.99 8.28
CA LYS A 29 -8.62 -10.34 7.70
C LYS A 29 -8.01 -11.35 8.66
N LYS A 30 -7.01 -10.95 9.47
CA LYS A 30 -6.45 -11.78 10.55
C LYS A 30 -7.41 -11.93 11.75
N LYS A 31 -8.57 -11.26 11.74
CA LYS A 31 -9.58 -11.22 12.81
C LYS A 31 -9.03 -10.70 14.14
N TRP A 32 -8.00 -9.85 14.10
CA TRP A 32 -7.46 -9.21 15.30
C TRP A 32 -8.23 -7.94 15.63
N SER A 33 -8.46 -7.73 16.91
CA SER A 33 -8.89 -6.45 17.45
C SER A 33 -7.77 -5.41 17.34
N VAL A 34 -8.14 -4.13 17.43
CA VAL A 34 -7.19 -3.01 17.46
C VAL A 34 -6.21 -3.15 18.64
N SER A 35 -6.68 -3.62 19.79
CA SER A 35 -5.85 -3.81 20.98
C SER A 35 -4.82 -4.93 20.80
N GLU A 36 -5.22 -6.07 20.22
CA GLU A 36 -4.29 -7.18 19.91
C GLU A 36 -3.24 -6.75 18.90
N PHE A 37 -3.65 -6.04 17.85
CA PHE A 37 -2.70 -5.52 16.86
C PHE A 37 -1.73 -4.50 17.48
N ALA A 38 -2.23 -3.60 18.35
CA ALA A 38 -1.39 -2.64 19.06
C ALA A 38 -0.31 -3.32 19.89
N GLN A 39 -0.67 -4.38 20.63
CA GLN A 39 0.29 -5.16 21.41
C GLN A 39 1.35 -5.82 20.51
N LYS A 40 0.94 -6.39 19.37
CA LYS A 40 1.86 -7.08 18.45
C LYS A 40 2.89 -6.17 17.80
N ILE A 41 2.58 -4.88 17.59
CA ILE A 41 3.53 -3.89 17.05
C ILE A 41 4.11 -2.99 18.15
N ASN A 42 3.99 -3.39 19.43
CA ASN A 42 4.51 -2.69 20.61
C ASN A 42 4.07 -1.22 20.69
N THR A 43 2.76 -0.96 20.59
CA THR A 43 2.18 0.38 20.65
C THR A 43 0.84 0.38 21.39
N ASN A 44 0.18 1.55 21.47
CA ASN A 44 -1.17 1.71 22.00
C ASN A 44 -2.26 1.81 20.91
N ARG A 45 -3.52 1.61 21.31
CA ARG A 45 -4.70 1.68 20.43
C ARG A 45 -4.86 3.01 19.69
N ASN A 46 -4.52 4.13 20.33
CA ASN A 46 -4.67 5.46 19.73
C ASN A 46 -3.70 5.64 18.56
N ASN A 47 -2.47 5.16 18.72
CA ASN A 47 -1.49 5.16 17.65
C ASN A 47 -1.93 4.25 16.50
N VAL A 48 -2.55 3.09 16.79
CA VAL A 48 -3.11 2.23 15.73
C VAL A 48 -4.22 2.95 14.94
N TYR A 49 -5.15 3.64 15.62
CA TYR A 49 -6.16 4.43 14.90
C TYR A 49 -5.51 5.52 14.03
N ASN A 50 -4.46 6.17 14.53
CA ASN A 50 -3.69 7.15 13.76
C ASN A 50 -2.99 6.50 12.55
N ILE A 51 -2.37 5.33 12.71
CA ILE A 51 -1.78 4.56 11.59
C ILE A 51 -2.82 4.31 10.50
N PHE A 52 -4.05 3.92 10.87
CA PHE A 52 -5.10 3.66 9.89
C PHE A 52 -5.54 4.89 9.09
N THR A 53 -5.30 6.11 9.59
CA THR A 53 -5.59 7.37 8.90
C THR A 53 -4.41 7.94 8.13
N ARG A 54 -3.23 7.30 8.18
CA ARG A 54 -2.03 7.78 7.47
C ARG A 54 -1.97 7.27 6.04
N GLN A 55 -1.75 8.21 5.11
CA GLN A 55 -1.56 7.91 3.70
C GLN A 55 -0.23 7.18 3.42
N SER A 56 0.82 7.57 4.14
CA SER A 56 2.14 6.92 4.17
C SER A 56 2.61 6.76 5.61
N ILE A 57 3.50 5.81 5.86
CA ILE A 57 4.15 5.61 7.16
C ILE A 57 5.65 5.39 6.95
N ASP A 58 6.46 5.56 8.00
CA ASP A 58 7.89 5.32 7.92
C ASP A 58 8.19 3.84 7.61
N THR A 59 9.34 3.61 6.97
CA THR A 59 9.73 2.30 6.46
C THR A 59 9.95 1.27 7.56
N GLN A 60 10.44 1.69 8.74
CA GLN A 60 10.68 0.81 9.88
C GLN A 60 9.35 0.30 10.49
N LEU A 61 8.39 1.21 10.65
CA LEU A 61 7.04 0.84 11.08
C LEU A 61 6.36 -0.05 10.04
N LEU A 62 6.47 0.29 8.75
CA LEU A 62 5.91 -0.52 7.68
C LEU A 62 6.50 -1.94 7.67
N PHE A 63 7.81 -2.07 7.85
CA PHE A 63 8.50 -3.36 7.95
C PHE A 63 8.02 -4.19 9.15
N THR A 64 7.87 -3.55 10.31
CA THR A 64 7.37 -4.19 11.54
C THR A 64 5.94 -4.71 11.31
N ILE A 65 5.07 -3.88 10.75
CA ILE A 65 3.69 -4.25 10.43
C ILE A 65 3.64 -5.36 9.37
N SER A 66 4.49 -5.30 8.35
CA SER A 66 4.63 -6.36 7.33
C SER A 66 4.99 -7.70 7.95
N THR A 67 5.94 -7.71 8.87
CA THR A 67 6.38 -8.92 9.57
C THR A 67 5.27 -9.49 10.45
N VAL A 68 4.62 -8.63 11.25
CA VAL A 68 3.55 -9.04 12.16
C VAL A 68 2.31 -9.55 11.43
N LEU A 69 1.96 -8.95 10.29
CA LEU A 69 0.81 -9.36 9.49
C LEU A 69 1.15 -10.40 8.42
N GLU A 70 2.43 -10.77 8.27
CA GLU A 70 2.95 -11.68 7.23
C GLU A 70 2.50 -11.26 5.83
N HIS A 71 2.58 -9.96 5.55
CA HIS A 71 2.11 -9.36 4.30
C HIS A 71 3.12 -8.34 3.80
N ASP A 72 3.61 -8.50 2.57
CA ASP A 72 4.49 -7.53 1.91
C ASP A 72 3.67 -6.27 1.56
N PHE A 73 3.78 -5.22 2.38
CA PHE A 73 3.14 -3.94 2.09
C PHE A 73 3.99 -3.07 1.15
N PHE A 74 5.27 -3.39 0.96
CA PHE A 74 6.13 -2.64 0.04
C PHE A 74 5.73 -2.90 -1.42
N GLN A 75 5.13 -4.06 -1.72
CA GLN A 75 4.63 -4.39 -3.05
C GLN A 75 3.69 -3.33 -3.64
N TYR A 76 2.94 -2.62 -2.80
CA TYR A 76 1.98 -1.60 -3.25
C TYR A 76 2.68 -0.33 -3.78
N TYR A 77 3.94 -0.09 -3.42
CA TYR A 77 4.73 1.03 -3.95
C TYR A 77 5.43 0.69 -5.28
N LYS A 78 5.60 -0.60 -5.63
CA LYS A 78 6.30 -1.03 -6.86
C LYS A 78 5.70 -0.41 -8.14
N PRO A 79 4.36 -0.38 -8.35
CA PRO A 79 3.79 0.24 -9.54
C PRO A 79 4.07 1.75 -9.63
N ILE A 80 4.14 2.44 -8.49
CA ILE A 80 4.45 3.88 -8.42
C ILE A 80 5.89 4.08 -8.89
N ILE A 81 6.83 3.30 -8.34
CA ILE A 81 8.24 3.34 -8.73
C ILE A 81 8.40 3.05 -10.22
N ASN A 82 7.81 1.96 -10.72
CA ASN A 82 7.91 1.59 -12.13
C ASN A 82 7.36 2.69 -13.05
N LYS A 83 6.25 3.33 -12.66
CA LYS A 83 5.71 4.46 -13.42
C LYS A 83 6.67 5.65 -13.40
N SER A 84 7.21 6.02 -12.24
CA SER A 84 8.14 7.15 -12.10
C SER A 84 9.45 6.91 -12.87
N LEU A 85 9.96 5.69 -12.89
CA LEU A 85 11.20 5.33 -13.59
C LEU A 85 11.01 5.10 -15.10
N ALA A 86 9.81 4.70 -15.53
CA ALA A 86 9.50 4.52 -16.95
C ALA A 86 9.32 5.84 -17.72
N VAL A 87 9.31 7.00 -17.04
CA VAL A 87 9.23 8.32 -17.70
C VAL A 87 10.52 8.67 -18.46
N ASP A 88 11.67 8.10 -18.08
CA ASP A 88 12.97 8.49 -18.65
C ASP A 88 13.39 7.68 -19.90
N LEU A 89 12.83 6.50 -20.14
CA LEU A 89 13.24 5.63 -21.27
C LEU A 89 12.51 5.94 -22.60
N SER A 90 11.46 6.75 -22.58
CA SER A 90 10.72 7.14 -23.79
C SER A 90 11.18 8.48 -24.39
N GLN A 91 12.08 9.22 -23.72
CA GLN A 91 12.62 10.49 -24.21
C GLN A 91 14.00 10.38 -24.91
N ALA A 92 14.67 9.22 -24.82
CA ALA A 92 16.02 9.04 -25.39
C ALA A 92 16.06 8.43 -26.81
N ASN A 93 14.92 8.00 -27.38
CA ASN A 93 14.89 7.25 -28.64
C ASN A 93 14.19 7.95 -29.82
N THR A 94 13.93 9.27 -29.75
CA THR A 94 13.23 10.00 -30.81
C THR A 94 14.11 10.95 -31.63
N SER A 95 15.45 10.82 -31.58
CA SER A 95 16.37 11.69 -32.34
C SER A 95 17.31 10.99 -33.32
N SER A 96 17.22 9.66 -33.52
CA SER A 96 18.11 8.93 -34.46
C SER A 96 17.44 8.47 -35.77
N ALA A 97 16.22 8.93 -36.08
CA ALA A 97 15.51 8.55 -37.31
C ALA A 97 15.54 9.60 -38.45
N ILE A 98 16.39 10.63 -38.39
CA ILE A 98 16.59 11.58 -39.50
C ILE A 98 18.08 11.61 -39.87
N LEU A 99 18.58 10.54 -40.52
CA LEU A 99 19.81 10.55 -41.33
C LEU A 99 20.10 9.20 -42.00
N GLN A 100 19.10 8.57 -42.63
CA GLN A 100 19.38 7.58 -43.69
C GLN A 100 18.41 7.73 -44.87
N LYS A 101 19.01 8.08 -46.01
CA LYS A 101 18.50 8.34 -47.36
C LYS A 101 17.92 9.73 -47.62
#